data_AF-A0A3A9SV12-F1
#
_entry.id   AF-A0A3A9SV12-F1
#
_cell.length_a   1.000
_cell.length_b   1.000
_cell.length_c   1.000
_cell.angle_alpha   90.00
_cell.angle_beta   90.00
_cell.angle_gamma   90.00
#
_symmetry.space_group_name_H-M   'P 1'
#
loop_
_entity.id
_entity.type
_entity.pdbx_description
1 polymer ?
#
loop_
_entity_poly.entity_id
_entity_poly.type
_entity_poly.pdbx_seq_one_letter_code
_entity_poly.pdbx_strand_id
1 'polypeptide(L)'
;MISITEIVLIVAGFAAIILGYLLPAGKEMDEEDKMLMEREIRELVRREVEDQKETIDDMVGDSVENSLDRTERAMERISNEKLSAIGEYSDTVINDIHKNHDEVMFMYDMLNDKHKNLTSVVSEVTRKADEAKQVVRDAEATAKEAQEASNLLAATDEKSNVRAILLDETDDKLSGIRIPYKEKKQVVTPEPVAEPKEEPPVGNVESGYVEEKNIKELEGLDQIGARVLDKEEISSSHVIGNTVSPEPVSSKVVPITEAVRVEGRSKNPDKSMQELTANDPVSQNKQIIEMHKAGKSNMVIARELGLGIGEVKLVIDLSNKHRKVR
;
A
#
# COMPACT_ATOMS: atom_id res chain seq x y z
N MET A 1 -9.93 -106.66 35.69
CA MET A 1 -11.40 -106.68 35.73
C MET A 1 -11.85 -105.24 35.55
N ILE A 2 -12.56 -104.93 34.46
CA ILE A 2 -13.07 -103.57 34.22
C ILE A 2 -14.12 -103.27 35.27
N SER A 3 -14.03 -102.09 35.88
CA SER A 3 -14.94 -101.67 36.94
C SER A 3 -16.30 -101.29 36.35
N ILE A 4 -17.39 -101.54 37.09
CA ILE A 4 -18.76 -101.21 36.65
C ILE A 4 -18.90 -99.71 36.33
N THR A 5 -18.14 -98.86 37.02
CA THR A 5 -18.10 -97.40 36.80
C THR A 5 -17.51 -97.02 35.43
N GLU A 6 -16.52 -97.75 34.92
CA GLU A 6 -15.95 -97.49 33.58
C GLU A 6 -16.94 -97.83 32.47
N ILE A 7 -17.72 -98.89 32.62
CA ILE A 7 -18.74 -99.29 31.64
C ILE A 7 -19.87 -98.24 31.58
N VAL A 8 -20.30 -97.71 32.74
CA VAL A 8 -21.32 -96.66 32.80
C VAL A 8 -20.84 -95.37 32.12
N LEU A 9 -19.57 -94.97 32.32
CA LEU A 9 -19.00 -93.80 31.67
C LEU A 9 -18.89 -93.94 30.15
N ILE A 10 -18.54 -95.14 29.65
CA ILE A 10 -18.47 -95.41 28.21
C ILE A 10 -19.86 -95.29 27.56
N VAL A 11 -20.89 -95.85 28.20
CA VAL A 11 -22.27 -95.77 27.68
C VAL A 11 -22.80 -94.34 27.73
N ALA A 12 -22.53 -93.60 28.80
CA ALA A 12 -22.90 -92.19 28.91
C ALA A 12 -22.20 -91.33 27.84
N GLY A 13 -20.92 -91.60 27.58
CA GLY A 13 -20.17 -90.94 26.50
C GLY A 13 -20.77 -91.22 25.12
N PHE A 14 -21.16 -92.46 24.84
CA PHE A 14 -21.79 -92.82 23.56
C PHE A 14 -23.16 -92.15 23.39
N ALA A 15 -23.96 -92.05 24.47
CA ALA A 15 -25.23 -91.35 24.47
C ALA A 15 -25.06 -89.84 24.17
N ALA A 16 -24.04 -89.19 24.74
CA ALA A 16 -23.75 -87.78 24.49
C ALA A 16 -23.37 -87.51 23.02
N ILE A 17 -22.64 -88.43 22.37
CA ILE A 17 -22.27 -88.33 20.94
C ILE A 17 -23.52 -88.44 20.05
N ILE A 18 -24.42 -89.39 20.35
CA ILE A 18 -25.66 -89.57 19.58
C ILE A 18 -26.58 -88.35 19.75
N LEU A 19 -26.70 -87.82 20.97
CA LEU A 19 -27.46 -86.59 21.24
C LEU A 19 -26.84 -85.37 20.53
N GLY A 20 -25.51 -85.31 20.46
CA GLY A 20 -24.80 -84.29 19.68
C GLY A 20 -25.08 -84.38 18.18
N TYR A 21 -25.25 -85.59 17.64
CA TYR A 21 -25.61 -85.81 16.24
C TYR A 21 -27.09 -85.52 15.94
N LEU A 22 -27.97 -85.66 16.94
CA LEU A 22 -29.40 -85.35 16.80
C LEU A 22 -29.68 -83.85 16.90
N LEU A 23 -28.74 -83.04 17.42
CA LEU A 23 -28.79 -81.59 17.33
C LEU A 23 -28.51 -81.18 15.88
N PRO A 24 -29.52 -80.75 15.11
CA PRO A 24 -29.33 -80.35 13.72
C PRO A 24 -28.51 -79.06 13.74
N ALA A 25 -27.24 -79.18 13.37
CA ALA A 25 -26.38 -78.04 13.14
C ALA A 25 -26.95 -77.25 11.95
N GLY A 26 -27.47 -76.05 12.23
CA GLY A 26 -27.83 -75.05 11.23
C GLY A 26 -29.00 -75.45 10.33
N LYS A 27 -30.22 -75.06 10.70
CA LYS A 27 -31.25 -74.80 9.68
C LYS A 27 -30.72 -73.66 8.81
N GLU A 28 -30.28 -73.97 7.59
CA GLU A 28 -30.20 -72.96 6.53
C GLU A 28 -31.60 -72.36 6.41
N MET A 29 -31.75 -71.11 6.85
CA MET A 29 -32.98 -70.35 6.65
C MET A 29 -33.27 -70.34 5.15
N ASP A 30 -34.52 -70.65 4.77
CA ASP A 30 -34.93 -70.69 3.37
C ASP A 30 -34.71 -69.31 2.71
N GLU A 31 -34.59 -69.23 1.39
CA GLU A 31 -34.42 -67.93 0.71
C GLU A 31 -35.60 -66.99 1.01
N GLU A 32 -36.80 -67.53 1.20
CA GLU A 32 -37.98 -66.77 1.65
C GLU A 32 -37.80 -66.20 3.07
N ASP A 33 -37.25 -66.99 4.00
CA ASP A 33 -37.00 -66.54 5.38
C ASP A 33 -35.94 -65.43 5.43
N LYS A 34 -34.90 -65.52 4.57
CA LYS A 34 -33.89 -64.47 4.43
C LYS A 34 -34.49 -63.17 3.88
N MET A 35 -35.37 -63.26 2.89
CA MET A 35 -36.04 -62.08 2.32
C MET A 35 -37.02 -61.43 3.32
N LEU A 36 -37.72 -62.22 4.12
CA LEU A 36 -38.59 -61.71 5.18
C LEU A 36 -37.79 -61.00 6.27
N MET A 37 -36.68 -61.61 6.71
CA MET A 37 -35.76 -61.01 7.66
C MET A 37 -35.14 -59.72 7.12
N GLU A 38 -34.74 -59.67 5.84
CA GLU A 38 -34.19 -58.45 5.23
C GLU A 38 -35.23 -57.32 5.16
N ARG A 39 -36.49 -57.64 4.86
CA ARG A 39 -37.59 -56.65 4.86
C ARG A 39 -37.88 -56.14 6.27
N GLU A 40 -37.94 -57.02 7.26
CA GLU A 40 -38.15 -56.66 8.66
C GLU A 40 -37.01 -55.79 9.19
N ILE A 41 -35.75 -56.14 8.89
CA ILE A 41 -34.58 -55.32 9.24
C ILE A 41 -34.67 -53.94 8.57
N ARG A 42 -35.05 -53.89 7.29
CA ARG A 42 -35.19 -52.62 6.56
C ARG A 42 -36.30 -51.75 7.13
N GLU A 43 -37.40 -52.35 7.57
CA GLU A 43 -38.51 -51.64 8.21
C GLU A 43 -38.12 -51.12 9.60
N LEU A 44 -37.42 -51.93 10.41
CA LEU A 44 -36.87 -51.53 11.70
C LEU A 44 -35.87 -50.39 11.57
N VAL A 45 -34.94 -50.47 10.62
CA VAL A 45 -33.97 -49.40 10.32
C VAL A 45 -34.69 -48.14 9.85
N ARG A 46 -35.71 -48.27 8.99
CA ARG A 46 -36.46 -47.11 8.51
C ARG A 46 -37.19 -46.40 9.65
N ARG A 47 -37.80 -47.16 10.57
CA ARG A 47 -38.49 -46.62 11.74
C ARG A 47 -37.53 -45.91 12.68
N GLU A 48 -36.37 -46.52 12.97
CA GLU A 48 -35.33 -45.91 13.81
C GLU A 48 -34.77 -44.62 13.18
N VAL A 49 -34.55 -44.60 11.87
CA VAL A 49 -34.10 -43.40 11.15
C VAL A 49 -35.17 -42.31 11.15
N GLU A 50 -36.45 -42.67 11.04
CA GLU A 50 -37.56 -41.71 11.12
C GLU A 50 -37.68 -41.11 12.54
N ASP A 51 -37.51 -41.93 13.58
CA ASP A 51 -37.51 -41.48 14.99
C ASP A 51 -36.29 -40.58 15.29
N GLN A 52 -35.11 -40.89 14.74
CA GLN A 52 -33.89 -40.08 14.91
C GLN A 52 -33.84 -38.85 14.00
N LYS A 53 -34.71 -38.76 12.99
CA LYS A 53 -34.71 -37.67 12.01
C LYS A 53 -34.88 -36.31 12.67
N GLU A 54 -35.78 -36.20 13.65
CA GLU A 54 -36.02 -34.96 14.40
C GLU A 54 -34.77 -34.55 15.18
N THR A 55 -34.13 -35.48 15.88
CA THR A 55 -32.86 -35.21 16.60
C THR A 55 -31.72 -34.82 15.67
N ILE A 56 -31.63 -35.45 14.49
CA ILE A 56 -30.63 -35.09 13.48
C ILE A 56 -30.91 -33.69 12.93
N ASP A 57 -32.18 -33.36 12.65
CA ASP A 57 -32.57 -32.04 12.14
C ASP A 57 -32.25 -30.94 13.16
N ASP A 58 -32.56 -31.16 14.43
CA ASP A 58 -32.22 -30.24 15.54
C ASP A 58 -30.71 -30.06 15.69
N MET A 59 -29.94 -31.16 15.71
CA MET A 59 -28.49 -31.11 15.82
C MET A 59 -27.84 -30.41 14.62
N VAL A 60 -28.37 -30.62 13.41
CA VAL A 60 -27.93 -29.91 12.21
C VAL A 60 -28.28 -28.42 12.33
N GLY A 61 -29.48 -28.08 12.80
CA GLY A 61 -29.89 -26.71 13.10
C GLY A 61 -28.93 -26.01 14.04
N ASP A 62 -28.64 -26.62 15.20
CA ASP A 62 -27.70 -26.11 16.20
C ASP A 62 -26.29 -25.93 15.64
N SER A 63 -25.82 -26.89 14.84
CA SER A 63 -24.50 -26.80 14.21
C SER A 63 -24.42 -25.67 13.19
N VAL A 64 -25.49 -25.45 12.41
CA VAL A 64 -25.58 -24.35 11.45
C VAL A 64 -25.63 -23.01 12.18
N GLU A 65 -26.46 -22.90 13.23
CA GLU A 65 -26.58 -21.68 14.02
C GLU A 65 -25.27 -21.31 14.72
N ASN A 66 -24.60 -22.27 15.38
CA ASN A 66 -23.28 -22.03 15.97
C ASN A 66 -22.22 -21.67 14.92
N SER A 67 -22.30 -22.23 13.71
CA SER A 67 -21.38 -21.88 12.62
C SER A 67 -21.65 -20.48 12.08
N LEU A 68 -22.93 -20.08 11.98
CA LEU A 68 -23.34 -18.72 11.62
C LEU A 68 -22.87 -17.73 12.68
N ASP A 69 -23.12 -17.99 13.96
CA ASP A 69 -22.66 -17.17 15.09
C ASP A 69 -21.15 -16.95 15.08
N ARG A 70 -20.38 -18.03 14.87
CA ARG A 70 -18.91 -17.93 14.77
C ARG A 70 -18.48 -17.13 13.56
N THR A 71 -19.16 -17.31 12.43
CA THR A 71 -18.87 -16.57 11.20
C THR A 71 -19.23 -15.11 11.36
N GLU A 72 -20.37 -14.78 11.97
CA GLU A 72 -20.81 -13.42 12.24
C GLU A 72 -19.82 -12.70 13.16
N ARG A 73 -19.46 -13.31 14.31
CA ARG A 73 -18.46 -12.73 15.21
C ARG A 73 -17.09 -12.56 14.55
N ALA A 74 -16.66 -13.52 13.73
CA ALA A 74 -15.41 -13.41 12.99
C ALA A 74 -15.48 -12.29 11.94
N MET A 75 -16.61 -12.18 11.24
CA MET A 75 -16.85 -11.14 10.25
C MET A 75 -16.95 -9.76 10.88
N GLU A 76 -17.58 -9.61 12.05
CA GLU A 76 -17.61 -8.35 12.80
C GLU A 76 -16.20 -7.89 13.18
N ARG A 77 -15.37 -8.81 13.69
CA ARG A 77 -13.97 -8.50 14.04
C ARG A 77 -13.16 -8.07 12.81
N ILE A 78 -13.24 -8.86 11.74
CA ILE A 78 -12.53 -8.56 10.49
C ILE A 78 -13.07 -7.26 9.89
N SER A 79 -14.38 -7.04 9.91
CA SER A 79 -15.01 -5.83 9.39
C SER A 79 -14.55 -4.60 10.16
N ASN A 80 -14.51 -4.66 11.49
CA ASN A 80 -13.98 -3.57 12.32
C ASN A 80 -12.51 -3.29 12.04
N GLU A 81 -11.68 -4.33 11.93
CA GLU A 81 -10.27 -4.19 11.58
C GLU A 81 -10.08 -3.57 10.19
N LYS A 82 -10.84 -4.03 9.19
CA LYS A 82 -10.80 -3.48 7.82
C LYS A 82 -11.33 -2.06 7.77
N LEU A 83 -12.36 -1.72 8.54
CA LEU A 83 -12.90 -0.36 8.60
C LEU A 83 -11.90 0.59 9.26
N SER A 84 -11.18 0.13 10.29
CA SER A 84 -10.05 0.88 10.87
C SER A 84 -8.93 1.10 9.86
N ALA A 85 -8.48 0.03 9.18
CA ALA A 85 -7.40 0.11 8.19
C ALA A 85 -7.78 0.98 6.98
N ILE A 86 -9.04 0.92 6.53
CA ILE A 86 -9.56 1.81 5.49
C ILE A 86 -9.58 3.26 5.98
N GLY A 87 -9.94 3.50 7.24
CA GLY A 87 -9.86 4.81 7.88
C GLY A 87 -8.45 5.38 7.83
N GLU A 88 -7.46 4.64 8.35
CA GLU A 88 -6.05 5.07 8.36
C GLU A 88 -5.49 5.30 6.96
N TYR A 89 -5.82 4.43 6.01
CA TYR A 89 -5.43 4.61 4.61
C TYR A 89 -6.11 5.82 3.98
N SER A 90 -7.40 6.02 4.25
CA SER A 90 -8.16 7.17 3.77
C SER A 90 -7.55 8.46 4.29
N ASP A 91 -7.24 8.55 5.58
CA ASP A 91 -6.63 9.74 6.18
C ASP A 91 -5.26 10.04 5.56
N THR A 92 -4.47 9.00 5.29
CA THR A 92 -3.18 9.14 4.60
C THR A 92 -3.37 9.69 3.19
N VAL A 93 -4.27 9.08 2.40
CA VAL A 93 -4.54 9.50 1.01
C VAL A 93 -5.12 10.91 0.97
N ILE A 94 -6.04 11.26 1.88
CA ILE A 94 -6.62 12.61 1.97
C ILE A 94 -5.52 13.63 2.31
N ASN A 95 -4.63 13.34 3.25
CA ASN A 95 -3.50 14.20 3.57
C ASN A 95 -2.55 14.38 2.38
N ASP A 96 -2.26 13.31 1.64
CA ASP A 96 -1.44 13.38 0.43
C ASP A 96 -2.13 14.19 -0.68
N ILE A 97 -3.45 14.07 -0.83
CA ILE A 97 -4.24 14.88 -1.75
C ILE A 97 -4.18 16.36 -1.35
N HIS A 98 -4.32 16.68 -0.06
CA HIS A 98 -4.20 18.05 0.44
C HIS A 98 -2.80 18.61 0.14
N LYS A 99 -1.75 17.87 0.48
CA LYS A 99 -0.38 18.28 0.20
C LYS A 99 -0.12 18.51 -1.29
N ASN A 100 -0.60 17.61 -2.14
CA ASN A 100 -0.46 17.75 -3.58
C ASN A 100 -1.26 18.95 -4.11
N HIS A 101 -2.48 19.15 -3.63
CA HIS A 101 -3.27 20.33 -3.97
C HIS A 101 -2.56 21.63 -3.58
N ASP A 102 -1.98 21.68 -2.38
CA ASP A 102 -1.20 22.83 -1.90
C ASP A 102 0.05 23.06 -2.75
N GLU A 103 0.77 21.99 -3.12
CA GLU A 103 1.94 22.08 -4.01
C GLU A 103 1.54 22.60 -5.40
N VAL A 104 0.42 22.14 -5.96
CA VAL A 104 -0.10 22.61 -7.24
C VAL A 104 -0.51 24.08 -7.17
N MET A 105 -1.18 24.50 -6.10
CA MET A 105 -1.53 25.91 -5.88
C MET A 105 -0.28 26.77 -5.71
N PHE A 106 0.70 26.29 -4.96
CA PHE A 106 1.98 26.96 -4.81
C PHE A 106 2.74 27.08 -6.15
N MET A 107 2.72 26.03 -6.98
CA MET A 107 3.29 26.10 -8.32
C MET A 107 2.54 27.09 -9.21
N TYR A 108 1.22 27.17 -9.10
CA TYR A 108 0.40 28.14 -9.82
C TYR A 108 0.76 29.57 -9.42
N ASP A 109 0.86 29.83 -8.11
CA ASP A 109 1.24 31.12 -7.57
C ASP A 109 2.68 31.50 -7.97
N MET A 110 3.63 30.56 -7.85
CA MET A 110 5.01 30.78 -8.27
C MET A 110 5.11 31.04 -9.78
N LEU A 111 4.33 30.33 -10.61
CA LEU A 111 4.31 30.53 -12.05
C LEU A 111 3.72 31.89 -12.40
N ASN A 112 2.65 32.30 -11.73
CA ASN A 112 2.06 33.62 -11.88
C ASN A 112 3.01 34.74 -11.44
N ASP A 113 3.70 34.57 -10.32
CA ASP A 113 4.69 35.53 -9.84
C ASP A 113 5.94 35.56 -10.73
N LYS A 114 6.41 34.41 -11.24
CA LYS A 114 7.46 34.38 -12.28
C LYS A 114 7.00 35.11 -13.53
N HIS A 115 5.75 34.97 -13.95
CA HIS A 115 5.21 35.67 -15.12
C HIS A 115 5.20 37.19 -14.90
N LYS A 116 4.75 37.66 -13.72
CA LYS A 116 4.80 39.09 -13.34
C LYS A 116 6.24 39.60 -13.32
N ASN A 117 7.15 38.87 -12.69
CA ASN A 117 8.56 39.24 -12.58
C ASN A 117 9.24 39.27 -13.96
N LEU A 118 9.01 38.28 -14.82
CA LEU A 118 9.52 38.28 -16.20
C LEU A 118 8.97 39.46 -16.98
N THR A 119 7.67 39.73 -16.87
CA THR A 119 7.04 40.86 -17.58
C THR A 119 7.60 42.20 -17.10
N SER A 120 7.82 42.35 -15.80
CA SER A 120 8.44 43.54 -15.21
C SER A 120 9.89 43.70 -15.69
N VAL A 121 10.72 42.65 -15.61
CA VAL A 121 12.12 42.69 -16.09
C VAL A 121 12.17 43.00 -17.58
N VAL A 122 11.32 42.36 -18.39
CA VAL A 122 11.21 42.66 -19.83
C VAL A 122 10.85 44.13 -20.04
N SER A 123 9.89 44.67 -19.28
CA SER A 123 9.48 46.07 -19.39
C SER A 123 10.59 47.07 -18.99
N GLU A 124 11.41 46.73 -17.98
CA GLU A 124 12.56 47.54 -17.58
C GLU A 124 13.68 47.50 -18.63
N VAL A 125 13.94 46.31 -19.21
CA VAL A 125 14.94 46.14 -20.27
C VAL A 125 14.50 46.91 -21.53
N THR A 126 13.24 46.81 -21.94
CA THR A 126 12.72 47.57 -23.09
C THR A 126 12.83 49.07 -22.83
N ARG A 127 12.48 49.53 -21.63
CA ARG A 127 12.58 50.94 -21.26
C ARG A 127 14.03 51.43 -21.26
N LYS A 128 14.98 50.68 -20.67
CA LYS A 128 16.41 51.05 -20.70
C LYS A 128 16.99 50.99 -22.10
N ALA A 129 16.55 50.05 -22.94
CA ALA A 129 16.96 49.97 -24.33
C ALA A 129 16.45 51.18 -25.13
N ASP A 130 15.20 51.61 -24.89
CA ASP A 130 14.62 52.81 -25.50
C ASP A 130 15.32 54.09 -25.02
N GLU A 131 15.57 54.22 -23.70
CA GLU A 131 16.35 55.32 -23.11
C GLU A 131 17.78 55.37 -23.70
N ALA A 132 18.47 54.22 -23.78
CA ALA A 132 19.81 54.15 -24.37
C ALA A 132 19.79 54.52 -25.87
N LYS A 133 18.79 54.05 -26.63
CA LYS A 133 18.62 54.41 -28.03
C LYS A 133 18.35 55.90 -28.19
N GLN A 134 17.60 56.50 -27.28
CA GLN A 134 17.34 57.93 -27.27
C GLN A 134 18.60 58.74 -26.94
N VAL A 135 19.34 58.36 -25.89
CA VAL A 135 20.63 58.99 -25.55
C VAL A 135 21.62 58.91 -26.71
N VAL A 136 21.70 57.77 -27.41
CA VAL A 136 22.56 57.64 -28.59
C VAL A 136 22.13 58.60 -29.70
N ARG A 137 20.82 58.76 -29.95
CA ARG A 137 20.34 59.75 -30.93
C ARG A 137 20.60 61.18 -30.51
N ASP A 138 20.41 61.51 -29.24
CA ASP A 138 20.65 62.85 -28.69
C ASP A 138 22.14 63.19 -28.73
N ALA A 139 23.01 62.22 -28.44
CA ALA A 139 24.45 62.35 -28.57
C ALA A 139 24.90 62.49 -30.03
N GLU A 140 24.30 61.74 -30.97
CA GLU A 140 24.57 61.88 -32.40
C GLU A 140 24.16 63.27 -32.92
N ALA A 141 22.99 63.77 -32.50
CA ALA A 141 22.53 65.11 -32.84
C ALA A 141 23.48 66.18 -32.28
N THR A 142 23.85 66.08 -31.01
CA THR A 142 24.78 67.01 -30.35
C THR A 142 26.17 66.99 -31.00
N ALA A 143 26.66 65.80 -31.37
CA ALA A 143 27.95 65.66 -32.05
C ALA A 143 27.91 66.29 -33.46
N LYS A 144 26.81 66.11 -34.21
CA LYS A 144 26.61 66.79 -35.50
C LYS A 144 26.55 68.30 -35.34
N GLU A 145 25.77 68.81 -34.38
CA GLU A 145 25.67 70.25 -34.10
C GLU A 145 27.02 70.85 -33.70
N ALA A 146 27.79 70.17 -32.84
CA ALA A 146 29.13 70.60 -32.44
C ALA A 146 30.13 70.55 -33.61
N GLN A 147 30.02 69.55 -34.49
CA GLN A 147 30.83 69.46 -35.69
C GLN A 147 30.50 70.55 -36.71
N GLU A 148 29.22 70.90 -36.87
CA GLU A 148 28.78 72.03 -37.69
C GLU A 148 29.24 73.37 -37.11
N ALA A 149 29.13 73.57 -35.78
CA ALA A 149 29.58 74.78 -35.10
C ALA A 149 31.11 74.95 -35.14
N SER A 150 31.88 73.86 -34.97
CA SER A 150 33.35 73.90 -35.10
C SER A 150 33.80 74.16 -36.53
N ASN A 151 33.11 73.62 -37.54
CA ASN A 151 33.38 73.97 -38.94
C ASN A 151 33.09 75.46 -39.23
N LEU A 152 32.06 76.05 -38.61
CA LEU A 152 31.79 77.48 -38.71
C LEU A 152 32.86 78.33 -38.00
N LEU A 153 33.37 77.89 -36.86
CA LEU A 153 34.45 78.55 -36.11
C LEU A 153 35.82 78.42 -36.81
N ALA A 154 36.10 77.27 -37.42
CA ALA A 154 37.33 77.05 -38.21
C ALA A 154 37.37 77.90 -39.49
N ALA A 155 36.22 78.38 -39.96
CA ALA A 155 36.15 79.38 -41.02
C ALA A 155 36.45 80.82 -40.54
N THR A 156 36.62 81.03 -39.23
CA THR A 156 36.86 82.34 -38.62
C THR A 156 38.02 82.30 -37.62
N ASP A 157 39.25 81.95 -38.03
CA ASP A 157 40.42 82.29 -37.19
C ASP A 157 41.72 82.45 -38.01
N GLU A 158 41.89 83.66 -38.55
CA GLU A 158 43.18 84.25 -38.89
C GLU A 158 43.37 85.45 -37.95
N LYS A 159 44.30 85.29 -36.98
CA LYS A 159 44.92 86.30 -36.09
C LYS A 159 44.22 86.61 -34.75
N SER A 160 44.82 86.18 -33.64
CA SER A 160 45.65 87.07 -32.77
C SER A 160 46.10 86.39 -31.47
N ASN A 161 47.25 86.83 -30.98
CA ASN A 161 48.01 86.28 -29.86
C ASN A 161 47.32 86.52 -28.50
N VAL A 162 47.20 85.47 -27.66
CA VAL A 162 46.84 85.63 -26.24
C VAL A 162 47.88 84.99 -25.33
N ARG A 163 48.39 85.81 -24.41
CA ARG A 163 49.40 85.50 -23.39
C ARG A 163 48.88 84.46 -22.39
N ALA A 164 49.71 83.48 -22.07
CA ALA A 164 49.51 82.60 -20.92
C ALA A 164 49.62 83.40 -19.61
N ILE A 165 48.62 83.27 -18.73
CA ILE A 165 48.66 83.73 -17.33
C ILE A 165 48.92 82.49 -16.48
N LEU A 166 50.07 82.45 -15.82
CA LEU A 166 50.33 81.54 -14.71
C LEU A 166 49.53 82.04 -13.48
N LEU A 167 48.75 81.16 -12.86
CA LEU A 167 48.21 81.39 -11.51
C LEU A 167 49.06 80.60 -10.52
N ASP A 168 49.72 81.35 -9.65
CA ASP A 168 50.48 80.87 -8.49
C ASP A 168 49.52 80.71 -7.30
N GLU A 169 49.68 79.62 -6.55
CA GLU A 169 48.94 79.35 -5.31
C GLU A 169 49.52 80.20 -4.17
N THR A 170 48.71 81.08 -3.57
CA THR A 170 48.73 81.39 -2.11
C THR A 170 47.59 82.34 -1.79
N ASP A 171 46.53 81.83 -1.15
CA ASP A 171 46.01 82.32 0.14
C ASP A 171 44.54 81.92 0.35
N ASP A 172 44.37 80.97 1.28
CA ASP A 172 43.15 80.70 2.02
C ASP A 172 42.59 81.98 2.65
N LYS A 173 41.42 82.46 2.20
CA LYS A 173 40.39 83.04 3.09
C LYS A 173 38.97 82.76 2.58
N LEU A 174 38.25 81.99 3.38
CA LEU A 174 36.79 81.94 3.45
C LEU A 174 36.19 83.36 3.44
N SER A 175 35.45 83.70 2.39
CA SER A 175 34.46 84.79 2.45
C SER A 175 33.08 84.20 2.20
N GLY A 176 32.25 84.25 3.24
CA GLY A 176 30.95 83.59 3.27
C GLY A 176 29.95 84.25 2.32
N ILE A 177 29.27 83.40 1.56
CA ILE A 177 27.99 83.68 0.93
C ILE A 177 27.04 82.56 1.36
N ARG A 178 26.11 82.90 2.24
CA ARG A 178 24.99 82.05 2.68
C ARG A 178 23.97 81.94 1.55
N ILE A 179 23.68 80.71 1.11
CA ILE A 179 22.49 80.41 0.33
C ILE A 179 21.40 79.93 1.31
N PRO A 180 20.23 80.59 1.38
CA PRO A 180 19.16 80.20 2.30
C PRO A 180 18.44 78.92 1.80
N TYR A 181 18.50 77.86 2.60
CA TYR A 181 17.70 76.64 2.41
C TYR A 181 16.34 76.80 3.09
N LYS A 182 15.25 76.49 2.38
CA LYS A 182 13.87 76.48 2.92
C LYS A 182 13.57 75.10 3.51
N GLU A 183 13.42 75.05 4.83
CA GLU A 183 12.87 73.90 5.55
C GLU A 183 11.36 73.73 5.27
N LYS A 184 10.93 72.50 4.97
CA LYS A 184 9.53 72.08 5.00
C LYS A 184 9.26 71.24 6.26
N LYS A 185 8.57 71.89 7.21
CA LYS A 185 7.65 71.39 8.24
C LYS A 185 7.81 69.95 8.75
N GLN A 186 8.25 69.86 10.00
CA GLN A 186 7.90 68.81 10.96
C GLN A 186 6.41 68.91 11.35
N VAL A 187 5.74 67.76 11.47
CA VAL A 187 4.52 67.64 12.28
C VAL A 187 4.73 66.46 13.23
N VAL A 188 5.10 66.84 14.46
CA VAL A 188 4.62 66.35 15.76
C VAL A 188 4.27 64.87 15.90
N THR A 189 5.11 64.18 16.66
CA THR A 189 4.79 62.97 17.44
C THR A 189 3.90 63.32 18.64
N PRO A 190 2.89 62.50 18.94
CA PRO A 190 2.47 62.28 20.32
C PRO A 190 2.62 60.81 20.76
N GLU A 191 2.95 60.71 22.05
CA GLU A 191 3.05 59.63 23.05
C GLU A 191 2.51 58.21 22.79
N PRO A 192 3.08 57.20 23.51
CA PRO A 192 2.66 55.81 23.40
C PRO A 192 1.39 55.56 24.22
N VAL A 193 0.34 55.09 23.55
CA VAL A 193 -0.90 54.64 24.20
C VAL A 193 -1.09 53.15 23.90
N ALA A 194 -1.05 52.39 25.00
CA ALA A 194 -1.73 51.13 25.31
C ALA A 194 -2.08 50.13 24.18
N GLU A 195 -1.59 48.90 24.38
CA GLU A 195 -2.07 47.66 23.78
C GLU A 195 -3.60 47.51 23.80
N PRO A 196 -4.22 47.09 22.68
CA PRO A 196 -5.45 46.32 22.73
C PRO A 196 -5.11 44.83 22.75
N LYS A 197 -5.61 44.15 23.79
CA LYS A 197 -5.80 42.70 23.82
C LYS A 197 -6.76 42.30 22.70
N GLU A 198 -6.37 41.36 21.86
CA GLU A 198 -7.31 40.50 21.15
C GLU A 198 -7.19 39.08 21.70
N GLU A 199 -8.33 38.56 22.17
CA GLU A 199 -8.53 37.22 22.66
C GLU A 199 -8.43 36.21 21.50
N PRO A 200 -7.73 35.07 21.64
CA PRO A 200 -7.85 34.00 20.67
C PRO A 200 -9.20 33.27 20.84
N PRO A 201 -9.88 32.89 19.74
CA PRO A 201 -11.07 32.06 19.82
C PRO A 201 -10.72 30.65 20.32
N VAL A 202 -11.55 30.18 21.23
CA VAL A 202 -11.60 28.81 21.75
C VAL A 202 -11.79 27.81 20.60
N GLY A 203 -10.93 26.80 20.55
CA GLY A 203 -11.06 25.68 19.61
C GLY A 203 -9.96 24.65 19.84
N ASN A 204 -10.15 23.78 20.83
CA ASN A 204 -9.25 22.68 21.15
C ASN A 204 -9.11 21.73 19.95
N VAL A 205 -7.89 21.64 19.41
CA VAL A 205 -7.39 20.46 18.71
C VAL A 205 -6.14 20.01 19.44
N GLU A 206 -6.29 18.86 20.08
CA GLU A 206 -5.29 18.15 20.88
C GLU A 206 -4.15 17.70 19.96
N SER A 207 -3.13 18.55 19.81
CA SER A 207 -1.88 18.14 19.18
C SER A 207 -1.08 17.34 20.21
N GLY A 208 -0.87 16.06 19.91
CA GLY A 208 -0.20 15.09 20.78
C GLY A 208 1.33 15.29 20.89
N TYR A 209 1.79 16.51 21.14
CA TYR A 209 3.18 16.76 21.52
C TYR A 209 3.26 17.11 22.99
N VAL A 210 3.64 16.11 23.80
CA VAL A 210 3.95 16.30 25.22
C VAL A 210 5.35 16.91 25.34
N GLU A 211 5.42 18.11 25.92
CA GLU A 211 6.69 18.77 26.26
C GLU A 211 7.45 17.96 27.33
N GLU A 212 8.79 17.84 27.15
CA GLU A 212 9.74 17.10 28.01
C GLU A 212 9.78 17.50 29.51
N LYS A 213 8.93 18.44 29.94
CA LYS A 213 8.87 18.96 31.31
C LYS A 213 7.79 18.28 32.16
N ASN A 214 6.95 17.42 31.56
CA ASN A 214 5.90 16.66 32.24
C ASN A 214 6.27 15.22 32.60
N ILE A 215 7.51 14.79 32.40
CA ILE A 215 8.05 13.55 32.97
C ILE A 215 8.52 13.81 34.41
N LYS A 216 7.54 13.93 35.31
CA LYS A 216 7.77 13.73 36.74
C LYS A 216 6.86 12.61 37.20
N GLU A 217 7.46 11.70 37.97
CA GLU A 217 6.87 10.51 38.61
C GLU A 217 6.75 9.25 37.73
N LEU A 218 7.90 8.61 37.52
CA LEU A 218 8.01 7.18 37.21
C LEU A 218 8.97 6.49 38.20
N GLU A 219 8.88 6.82 39.49
CA GLU A 219 9.46 5.99 40.56
C GLU A 219 8.47 4.85 40.88
N GLY A 220 8.46 3.81 40.06
CA GLY A 220 7.54 2.70 40.30
C GLY A 220 7.67 1.45 39.41
N LEU A 221 8.69 1.36 38.54
CA LEU A 221 8.87 0.19 37.66
C LEU A 221 10.01 -0.74 38.07
N ASP A 222 10.71 -0.46 39.18
CA ASP A 222 11.80 -1.31 39.70
C ASP A 222 11.31 -2.56 40.45
N GLN A 223 10.00 -2.88 40.43
CA GLN A 223 9.43 -4.04 41.13
C GLN A 223 8.83 -5.13 40.22
N ILE A 224 8.96 -5.02 38.89
CA ILE A 224 8.64 -6.16 38.01
C ILE A 224 9.93 -6.94 37.76
N GLY A 225 10.24 -7.87 38.66
CA GLY A 225 11.32 -8.81 38.47
C GLY A 225 11.08 -9.65 37.21
N ALA A 226 11.94 -9.50 36.20
CA ALA A 226 11.94 -10.37 35.03
C ALA A 226 12.27 -11.80 35.49
N ARG A 227 11.25 -12.67 35.57
CA ARG A 227 11.43 -14.09 35.85
C ARG A 227 11.76 -14.81 34.55
N VAL A 228 12.97 -15.35 34.45
CA VAL A 228 13.35 -16.28 33.38
C VAL A 228 12.62 -17.60 33.63
N LEU A 229 11.76 -18.02 32.70
CA LEU A 229 11.01 -19.27 32.80
C LEU A 229 11.90 -20.44 32.38
N ASP A 230 11.89 -21.52 33.16
CA ASP A 230 12.62 -22.74 32.85
C ASP A 230 11.91 -23.58 31.78
N LYS A 231 12.69 -24.42 31.09
CA LYS A 231 12.29 -25.19 29.90
C LYS A 231 11.06 -26.09 30.10
N GLU A 232 10.69 -26.38 31.34
CA GLU A 232 9.55 -27.21 31.73
C GLU A 232 8.23 -26.41 31.89
N GLU A 233 8.28 -25.10 32.19
CA GLU A 233 7.09 -24.24 32.30
C GLU A 233 6.53 -23.87 30.91
N ILE A 234 7.37 -23.93 29.86
CA ILE A 234 7.01 -23.66 28.46
C ILE A 234 6.20 -24.81 27.85
N SER A 235 6.40 -26.04 28.34
CA SER A 235 5.69 -27.24 27.85
C SER A 235 4.20 -27.27 28.19
N SER A 236 3.76 -26.50 29.19
CA SER A 236 2.34 -26.41 29.58
C SER A 236 1.57 -25.24 28.97
N SER A 237 2.23 -24.36 28.20
CA SER A 237 1.56 -23.26 27.52
C SER A 237 1.05 -23.73 26.15
N HIS A 238 -0.26 -23.93 26.07
CA HIS A 238 -0.94 -24.29 24.83
C HIS A 238 -0.92 -23.10 23.85
N VAL A 239 0.01 -23.10 22.90
CA VAL A 239 0.04 -22.15 21.78
C VAL A 239 -1.05 -22.56 20.78
N ILE A 240 -2.17 -21.84 20.80
CA ILE A 240 -3.22 -21.99 19.78
C ILE A 240 -2.73 -21.30 18.52
N GLY A 241 -2.33 -22.10 17.52
CA GLY A 241 -2.06 -21.61 16.17
C GLY A 241 -0.71 -22.03 15.61
N ASN A 242 -0.53 -23.32 15.36
CA ASN A 242 0.20 -23.83 14.17
C ASN A 242 0.14 -25.37 14.18
N THR A 243 -0.80 -25.96 13.45
CA THR A 243 -0.79 -27.41 13.18
C THR A 243 -0.93 -27.64 11.67
N VAL A 244 0.21 -27.68 10.99
CA VAL A 244 0.38 -28.56 9.83
C VAL A 244 1.38 -29.63 10.26
N SER A 245 0.86 -30.83 10.47
CA SER A 245 1.66 -32.04 10.71
C SER A 245 2.63 -32.29 9.56
N PRO A 246 3.89 -32.68 9.83
CA PRO A 246 4.71 -33.37 8.85
C PRO A 246 4.84 -34.85 9.24
N GLU A 247 4.38 -35.74 8.37
CA GLU A 247 4.83 -37.14 8.38
C GLU A 247 6.20 -37.28 7.67
N PRO A 248 6.99 -38.32 8.00
CA PRO A 248 8.43 -38.30 7.85
C PRO A 248 8.90 -38.92 6.54
N VAL A 249 9.76 -38.22 5.79
CA VAL A 249 10.54 -38.84 4.71
C VAL A 249 12.03 -38.62 4.92
N SER A 250 12.66 -39.74 5.29
CA SER A 250 14.08 -40.08 5.31
C SER A 250 15.02 -39.14 4.54
N SER A 251 15.88 -38.46 5.29
CA SER A 251 17.07 -37.78 4.79
C SER A 251 18.13 -38.78 4.31
N LYS A 252 18.42 -38.77 3.00
CA LYS A 252 19.72 -39.19 2.46
C LYS A 252 20.29 -38.05 1.66
N VAL A 253 21.29 -37.41 2.26
CA VAL A 253 22.13 -36.37 1.67
C VAL A 253 23.06 -37.03 0.64
N VAL A 254 23.13 -36.48 -0.57
CA VAL A 254 24.24 -36.73 -1.52
C VAL A 254 24.75 -35.36 -1.98
N PRO A 255 26.07 -35.07 -1.89
CA PRO A 255 26.62 -33.75 -2.14
C PRO A 255 26.81 -33.46 -3.63
N ILE A 256 26.91 -32.16 -3.90
CA ILE A 256 27.02 -31.52 -5.21
C ILE A 256 28.44 -31.69 -5.77
N THR A 257 28.64 -32.58 -6.75
CA THR A 257 29.70 -32.46 -7.77
C THR A 257 29.37 -33.27 -9.02
N GLU A 258 29.09 -32.54 -10.11
CA GLU A 258 29.61 -32.74 -11.48
C GLU A 258 29.21 -33.96 -12.34
N ALA A 259 28.75 -33.62 -13.56
CA ALA A 259 28.60 -34.41 -14.81
C ALA A 259 27.42 -35.42 -14.84
N VAL A 260 26.52 -35.47 -15.85
CA VAL A 260 26.74 -35.45 -17.30
C VAL A 260 25.45 -34.99 -18.03
N ARG A 261 25.59 -33.86 -18.76
CA ARG A 261 25.22 -33.59 -20.16
C ARG A 261 24.03 -34.36 -20.82
N VAL A 262 22.98 -33.61 -21.20
CA VAL A 262 22.38 -33.59 -22.57
C VAL A 262 22.01 -32.13 -22.89
N GLU A 263 22.89 -31.40 -23.59
CA GLU A 263 22.66 -30.80 -24.92
C GLU A 263 21.24 -30.21 -25.12
N GLY A 264 21.01 -28.91 -25.29
CA GLY A 264 21.80 -27.91 -25.99
C GLY A 264 20.96 -27.35 -27.13
N ARG A 265 20.33 -26.18 -26.95
CA ARG A 265 19.95 -25.29 -28.06
C ARG A 265 19.90 -23.83 -27.61
N SER A 266 20.95 -23.14 -28.04
CA SER A 266 21.15 -21.70 -28.24
C SER A 266 20.62 -20.70 -27.22
N LYS A 267 21.59 -20.06 -26.54
CA LYS A 267 21.46 -18.75 -25.90
C LYS A 267 20.95 -17.72 -26.93
N ASN A 268 19.89 -17.00 -26.57
CA ASN A 268 19.64 -15.63 -26.99
C ASN A 268 19.59 -14.78 -25.70
N PRO A 269 20.35 -13.68 -25.59
CA PRO A 269 20.38 -12.87 -24.36
C PRO A 269 19.09 -12.03 -24.14
N ASP A 270 18.13 -12.06 -25.07
CA ASP A 270 16.89 -11.26 -24.97
C ASP A 270 15.81 -11.82 -24.05
N LYS A 271 15.93 -13.06 -23.55
CA LYS A 271 14.89 -13.66 -22.70
C LYS A 271 14.88 -13.13 -21.26
N SER A 272 15.99 -12.55 -20.78
CA SER A 272 16.08 -11.97 -19.43
C SER A 272 15.18 -10.74 -19.24
N MET A 273 14.76 -10.07 -20.32
CA MET A 273 13.82 -8.94 -20.28
C MET A 273 12.36 -9.38 -20.34
N GLN A 274 12.06 -10.62 -20.76
CA GLN A 274 10.70 -11.11 -20.90
C GLN A 274 10.15 -11.76 -19.62
N GLU A 275 11.02 -12.34 -18.78
CA GLU A 275 10.63 -12.89 -17.48
C GLU A 275 10.28 -11.83 -16.43
N LEU A 276 10.81 -10.60 -16.57
CA LEU A 276 10.45 -9.47 -15.70
C LEU A 276 9.13 -8.79 -16.13
N THR A 277 8.69 -8.99 -17.38
CA THR A 277 7.39 -8.52 -17.88
C THR A 277 6.26 -9.55 -17.72
N ALA A 278 6.54 -10.74 -17.18
CA ALA A 278 5.57 -11.82 -17.00
C ALA A 278 4.53 -11.55 -15.90
N ASN A 279 4.72 -10.51 -15.10
CA ASN A 279 3.79 -10.07 -14.06
C ASN A 279 3.01 -8.80 -14.43
N ASP A 280 3.08 -8.34 -15.69
CA ASP A 280 2.21 -7.24 -16.14
C ASP A 280 0.76 -7.76 -16.27
N PRO A 281 -0.22 -7.15 -15.57
CA PRO A 281 -1.63 -7.55 -15.66
C PRO A 281 -2.17 -7.50 -17.10
N VAL A 282 -1.64 -6.64 -17.96
CA VAL A 282 -2.05 -6.56 -19.37
C VAL A 282 -1.59 -7.80 -20.16
N SER A 283 -0.37 -8.27 -19.87
CA SER A 283 0.20 -9.47 -20.48
C SER A 283 -0.56 -10.74 -20.04
N GLN A 284 -0.87 -10.83 -18.74
CA GLN A 284 -1.66 -11.94 -18.19
C GLN A 284 -3.07 -11.99 -18.81
N ASN A 285 -3.74 -10.84 -18.93
CA ASN A 285 -5.05 -10.76 -19.58
C ASN A 285 -5.02 -11.23 -21.04
N LYS A 286 -3.96 -10.92 -21.79
CA LYS A 286 -3.77 -11.41 -23.15
C LYS A 286 -3.59 -12.94 -23.17
N GLN A 287 -2.83 -13.48 -22.23
CA GLN A 287 -2.58 -14.91 -22.10
C GLN A 287 -3.85 -15.70 -21.75
N ILE A 288 -4.72 -15.16 -20.88
CA ILE A 288 -6.05 -15.71 -20.58
C ILE A 288 -6.89 -15.85 -21.86
N ILE A 289 -6.91 -14.79 -22.69
CA ILE A 289 -7.68 -14.77 -23.93
C ILE A 289 -7.12 -15.79 -24.95
N GLU A 290 -5.80 -15.88 -25.09
CA GLU A 290 -5.16 -16.83 -26.01
C GLU A 290 -5.40 -18.29 -25.59
N MET A 291 -5.31 -18.60 -24.29
CA MET A 291 -5.56 -19.93 -23.77
C MET A 291 -7.03 -20.35 -23.89
N HIS A 292 -7.98 -19.42 -23.68
CA HIS A 292 -9.40 -19.69 -23.89
C HIS A 292 -9.73 -19.87 -25.39
N LYS A 293 -9.10 -19.09 -26.28
CA LYS A 293 -9.21 -19.31 -27.74
C LYS A 293 -8.64 -20.65 -28.18
N ALA A 294 -7.62 -21.16 -27.48
CA ALA A 294 -7.06 -22.49 -27.68
C ALA A 294 -7.98 -23.63 -27.13
N GLY A 295 -9.13 -23.29 -26.53
CA GLY A 295 -10.11 -24.27 -26.04
C GLY A 295 -9.81 -24.83 -24.64
N LYS A 296 -8.85 -24.25 -23.91
CA LYS A 296 -8.60 -24.64 -22.51
C LYS A 296 -9.79 -24.20 -21.63
N SER A 297 -10.15 -25.04 -20.66
CA SER A 297 -11.23 -24.71 -19.72
C SER A 297 -10.80 -23.60 -18.75
N ASN A 298 -11.77 -22.82 -18.28
CA ASN A 298 -11.52 -21.71 -17.34
C ASN A 298 -10.79 -22.17 -16.07
N MET A 299 -11.07 -23.39 -15.60
CA MET A 299 -10.40 -23.98 -14.44
C MET A 299 -8.92 -24.31 -14.70
N VAL A 300 -8.58 -24.76 -15.91
CA VAL A 300 -7.20 -25.06 -16.29
C VAL A 300 -6.40 -23.77 -16.43
N ILE A 301 -7.00 -22.74 -17.03
CA ILE A 301 -6.39 -21.41 -17.18
C ILE A 301 -6.11 -20.78 -15.81
N ALA A 302 -7.08 -20.84 -14.89
CA ALA A 302 -6.93 -20.39 -13.51
C ALA A 302 -5.76 -21.09 -12.79
N ARG A 303 -5.65 -22.42 -12.95
CA ARG A 303 -4.57 -23.22 -12.35
C ARG A 303 -3.20 -22.92 -12.96
N GLU A 304 -3.12 -22.68 -14.26
CA GLU A 304 -1.85 -22.45 -14.99
C GLU A 304 -1.30 -21.03 -14.76
N LEU A 305 -2.18 -20.05 -14.53
CA LEU A 305 -1.81 -18.65 -14.27
C LEU A 305 -1.83 -18.25 -12.79
N GLY A 306 -2.31 -19.12 -11.90
CA GLY A 306 -2.48 -18.79 -10.49
C GLY A 306 -3.55 -17.73 -10.21
N LEU A 307 -4.53 -17.59 -11.12
CA LEU A 307 -5.60 -16.59 -11.07
C LEU A 307 -6.91 -17.18 -10.57
N GLY A 308 -7.80 -16.35 -10.03
CA GLY A 308 -9.14 -16.78 -9.62
C GLY A 308 -10.02 -17.18 -10.80
N ILE A 309 -10.86 -18.21 -10.65
CA ILE A 309 -11.80 -18.65 -11.71
C ILE A 309 -12.75 -17.50 -12.12
N GLY A 310 -13.12 -16.64 -11.17
CA GLY A 310 -13.94 -15.45 -11.41
C GLY A 310 -13.24 -14.40 -12.27
N GLU A 311 -11.95 -14.15 -12.04
CA GLU A 311 -11.14 -13.19 -12.80
C GLU A 311 -10.96 -13.66 -14.25
N VAL A 312 -10.64 -14.94 -14.44
CA VAL A 312 -10.54 -15.56 -15.77
C VAL A 312 -11.86 -15.42 -16.54
N LYS A 313 -13.00 -15.68 -15.88
CA LYS A 313 -14.32 -15.53 -16.51
C LYS A 313 -14.62 -14.09 -16.88
N LEU A 314 -14.32 -13.13 -16.01
CA LEU A 314 -14.56 -11.70 -16.25
C LEU A 314 -13.78 -11.19 -17.48
N VAL A 315 -12.50 -11.57 -17.59
CA VAL A 315 -11.65 -11.18 -18.74
C VAL A 315 -12.17 -11.77 -20.04
N ILE A 316 -12.61 -13.04 -20.03
CA ILE A 316 -13.20 -13.71 -21.19
C ILE A 316 -14.51 -13.00 -21.59
N ASP A 317 -15.41 -12.76 -20.64
CA ASP A 317 -16.71 -12.14 -20.89
C ASP A 317 -16.55 -10.71 -21.46
N LEU A 318 -15.62 -9.92 -20.91
CA LEU A 318 -15.29 -8.59 -21.41
C LEU A 318 -14.71 -8.64 -22.83
N SER A 319 -13.80 -9.58 -23.10
CA SER A 319 -13.19 -9.74 -24.42
C SER A 319 -14.23 -10.14 -25.49
N ASN A 320 -15.16 -11.02 -25.15
CA ASN A 320 -16.23 -11.45 -26.04
C ASN A 320 -17.24 -10.33 -26.30
N LYS A 321 -17.52 -9.49 -25.29
CA LYS A 321 -18.38 -8.32 -25.43
C LYS A 321 -17.78 -7.31 -26.41
N HIS A 322 -16.48 -7.01 -26.30
CA HIS A 322 -15.80 -6.10 -27.23
C HIS A 322 -15.68 -6.66 -28.66
N ARG A 323 -15.62 -7.99 -28.82
CA ARG A 323 -15.61 -8.63 -30.16
C ARG A 323 -16.94 -8.52 -30.90
N LYS A 324 -18.08 -8.45 -30.18
CA LYS A 324 -19.43 -8.38 -30.77
C LYS A 324 -19.87 -6.96 -31.18
N VAL A 325 -19.14 -5.94 -30.75
CA VAL A 325 -19.48 -4.51 -31.00
C VAL A 325 -18.69 -3.93 -32.18
N ARG A 326 -17.93 -4.77 -32.90
CA ARG A 326 -17.23 -4.41 -34.15
C ARG A 326 -17.82 -5.12 -35.35
#